data_AF-A0A9D2E167-F1
#
_entry.id   AF-A0A9D2E167-F1
#
_cell.length_a   1.000
_cell.length_b   1.000
_cell.length_c   1.000
_cell.angle_alpha   90.00
_cell.angle_beta   90.00
_cell.angle_gamma   90.00
#
_symmetry.space_group_name_H-M   'P 1'
#
loop_
_entity.id
_entity.type
_entity.pdbx_description
1 polymer ?
#
loop_
_entity_poly.entity_id
_entity_poly.type
_entity_poly.pdbx_seq_one_letter_code
_entity_poly.pdbx_strand_id
1 'polypeptide(L)'
;MDTGFQSRMNILTSDFQRSTVPLLESHGWVWEIEDTVEQGEYLIIKIYRGNWTKRFAILYSQQTRKEVYSVIQQRADACLIHGMNLDPNCSFSSGFSKPLELASNFINILKDWNKECPTEEVNSPQKDCRGCVKTPIKIYLTAENPSEQYWMLIKTLKSSEVCKRFLTERYPDLSSEVIKSKSEGVAFLMQNSCDYFDSAQTQNPTQRLLNLYYGTLALIEADILMNSDKYTDLKAVEEITKGGHGLYIYIPENDYSINSLYTCILKNGLFAKWLNVLDYDTNDFPEKRIRKDDELNKYCYLFNDILARIPELAVLMRMINPEYSTGFLEPHYSDRLNQKSSITSRNPGYTTQNEGSYISLVDKSGCSNLDMVKTLIGNIEQVSENRSERDQFDENDDGRTYKRYSIFVKHSPDSHWYQHLNLYKSSYCLQSIIIPLSGLKDDWIVYAVMILYTFSIIVRYYPNLWRRMQDGEWDKYYTVCLQFAMIVEKIVPHIFYEKLTGQKLHVSSSIW
;
A
#
# COMPACT_ATOMS: atom_id res chain seq x y z
N MET A 1 -38.54 -8.95 38.30
CA MET A 1 -37.84 -9.96 37.49
C MET A 1 -37.90 -9.47 36.06
N ASP A 2 -36.76 -9.14 35.45
CA ASP A 2 -36.70 -8.78 34.03
C ASP A 2 -36.97 -10.05 33.21
N THR A 3 -38.06 -10.08 32.45
CA THR A 3 -38.57 -11.23 31.68
C THR A 3 -37.72 -11.53 30.42
N GLY A 4 -36.49 -11.01 30.37
CA GLY A 4 -35.61 -11.04 29.21
C GLY A 4 -36.00 -10.03 28.12
N PHE A 5 -37.03 -9.21 28.38
CA PHE A 5 -37.53 -8.20 27.46
C PHE A 5 -36.44 -7.18 27.11
N GLN A 6 -35.74 -6.66 28.13
CA GLN A 6 -34.68 -5.67 27.92
C GLN A 6 -33.56 -6.24 27.04
N SER A 7 -33.21 -7.50 27.25
CA SER A 7 -32.22 -8.21 26.43
C SER A 7 -32.66 -8.35 24.97
N ARG A 8 -33.93 -8.67 24.71
CA ARG A 8 -34.47 -8.81 23.35
C ARG A 8 -34.59 -7.47 22.62
N MET A 9 -34.97 -6.40 23.33
CA MET A 9 -35.00 -5.04 22.73
C MET A 9 -33.61 -4.51 22.43
N ASN A 10 -32.61 -4.85 23.26
CA ASN A 10 -31.21 -4.51 22.98
C ASN A 10 -30.71 -5.22 21.73
N ILE A 11 -31.08 -6.49 21.51
CA ILE A 11 -30.74 -7.23 20.27
C ILE A 11 -31.36 -6.53 19.06
N LEU A 12 -32.67 -6.22 19.09
CA LEU A 12 -33.35 -5.53 17.99
C LEU A 12 -32.70 -4.19 17.66
N THR A 13 -32.40 -3.39 18.70
CA THR A 13 -31.76 -2.08 18.53
C THR A 13 -30.35 -2.23 17.93
N SER A 14 -29.56 -3.17 18.43
CA SER A 14 -28.20 -3.41 17.94
C SER A 14 -28.20 -3.88 16.49
N ASP A 15 -29.11 -4.78 16.10
CA ASP A 15 -29.18 -5.27 14.73
C ASP A 15 -29.73 -4.22 13.76
N PHE A 16 -30.72 -3.43 14.20
CA PHE A 16 -31.20 -2.27 13.45
C PHE A 16 -30.05 -1.29 13.16
N GLN A 17 -29.28 -0.93 14.19
CA GLN A 17 -28.10 -0.05 14.06
C GLN A 17 -27.01 -0.64 13.14
N ARG A 18 -26.79 -1.95 13.19
CA ARG A 18 -25.75 -2.61 12.40
C ARG A 18 -26.13 -2.80 10.93
N SER A 19 -27.39 -3.12 10.64
CA SER A 19 -27.82 -3.62 9.32
C SER A 19 -28.74 -2.66 8.56
N THR A 20 -29.60 -1.95 9.27
CA THR A 20 -30.70 -1.17 8.66
C THR A 20 -30.36 0.31 8.60
N VAL A 21 -29.73 0.85 9.64
CA VAL A 21 -29.28 2.26 9.69
C VAL A 21 -28.34 2.62 8.54
N PRO A 22 -27.29 1.82 8.21
CA PRO A 22 -26.41 2.16 7.08
C PRO A 22 -27.16 2.23 5.74
N LEU A 23 -28.21 1.42 5.55
CA LEU A 23 -29.06 1.46 4.35
C LEU A 23 -29.91 2.73 4.32
N LEU A 24 -30.49 3.14 5.45
CA LEU A 24 -31.27 4.38 5.53
C LEU A 24 -30.39 5.61 5.25
N GLU A 25 -29.24 5.70 5.92
CA GLU A 25 -28.34 6.84 5.82
C GLU A 25 -27.71 6.95 4.42
N SER A 26 -27.28 5.84 3.82
CA SER A 26 -26.73 5.83 2.45
C SER A 26 -27.76 6.23 1.39
N HIS A 27 -29.06 6.05 1.67
CA HIS A 27 -30.16 6.48 0.82
C HIS A 27 -30.76 7.84 1.24
N GLY A 28 -30.14 8.56 2.18
CA GLY A 28 -30.54 9.91 2.58
C GLY A 28 -31.80 10.00 3.44
N TRP A 29 -32.16 8.92 4.14
CA TRP A 29 -33.25 8.92 5.12
C TRP A 29 -32.71 9.21 6.51
N VAL A 30 -33.39 10.13 7.20
CA VAL A 30 -33.19 10.34 8.64
C VAL A 30 -34.15 9.43 9.39
N TRP A 31 -33.74 8.93 10.55
CA TRP A 31 -34.49 7.96 11.31
C TRP A 31 -34.52 8.31 12.80
N GLU A 32 -35.58 7.90 13.48
CA GLU A 32 -35.70 7.91 14.93
C GLU A 32 -36.46 6.66 15.39
N ILE A 33 -36.05 6.10 16.54
CA ILE A 33 -36.85 5.08 17.23
C ILE A 33 -37.98 5.85 17.92
N GLU A 34 -39.17 5.82 17.32
CA GLU A 34 -40.35 6.55 17.80
C GLU A 34 -40.95 5.89 19.04
N ASP A 35 -40.89 4.56 19.13
CA ASP A 35 -41.49 3.80 20.25
C ASP A 35 -40.79 2.45 20.47
N THR A 36 -40.82 1.96 21.72
CA THR A 36 -40.35 0.62 22.13
C THR A 36 -41.46 -0.05 22.93
N VAL A 37 -42.06 -1.10 22.37
CA VAL A 37 -43.31 -1.68 22.91
C VAL A 37 -43.05 -3.04 23.55
N GLU A 38 -43.35 -3.14 24.84
CA GLU A 38 -43.22 -4.38 25.62
C GLU A 38 -44.22 -5.45 25.20
N GLN A 39 -45.48 -5.05 24.98
CA GLN A 39 -46.53 -5.96 24.51
C GLN A 39 -46.30 -6.33 23.05
N GLY A 40 -45.68 -7.48 22.82
CA GLY A 40 -45.36 -7.99 21.48
C GLY A 40 -43.93 -7.73 21.03
N GLU A 41 -43.09 -7.13 21.88
CA GLU A 41 -41.64 -7.05 21.71
C GLU A 41 -41.20 -6.50 20.35
N TYR A 42 -41.53 -5.22 20.09
CA TYR A 42 -41.18 -4.56 18.85
C TYR A 42 -40.76 -3.10 19.00
N LEU A 43 -40.02 -2.62 18.02
CA LEU A 43 -39.65 -1.22 17.84
C LEU A 43 -40.56 -0.58 16.77
N ILE A 44 -40.91 0.68 16.93
CA ILE A 44 -41.43 1.52 15.83
C ILE A 44 -40.35 2.50 15.41
N ILE A 45 -39.97 2.43 14.14
CA ILE A 45 -39.00 3.33 13.53
C ILE A 45 -39.76 4.30 12.65
N LYS A 46 -39.54 5.59 12.86
CA LYS A 46 -39.99 6.64 11.96
C LYS A 46 -38.82 7.09 11.12
N ILE A 47 -39.03 7.16 9.81
CA ILE A 47 -38.04 7.68 8.86
C ILE A 47 -38.63 8.83 8.07
N TYR A 48 -37.78 9.78 7.72
CA TYR A 48 -38.18 10.91 6.90
C TYR A 48 -37.09 11.36 5.94
N ARG A 49 -37.53 11.86 4.78
CA ARG A 49 -36.68 12.37 3.70
C ARG A 49 -37.42 13.51 3.00
N GLY A 50 -36.95 14.74 3.20
CA GLY A 50 -37.72 15.93 2.80
C GLY A 50 -39.07 15.98 3.53
N ASN A 51 -40.16 16.10 2.78
CA ASN A 51 -41.52 16.10 3.32
C ASN A 51 -42.12 14.69 3.50
N TRP A 52 -41.43 13.65 3.04
CA TRP A 52 -41.92 12.28 3.10
C TRP A 52 -41.61 11.66 4.45
N THR A 53 -42.63 11.07 5.08
CA THR A 53 -42.50 10.33 6.34
C THR A 53 -43.06 8.94 6.15
N LYS A 54 -42.30 7.92 6.57
CA LYS A 54 -42.74 6.52 6.62
C LYS A 54 -42.46 5.95 8.00
N ARG A 55 -43.22 4.93 8.40
CA ARG A 55 -43.00 4.19 9.64
C ARG A 55 -42.86 2.70 9.35
N PHE A 56 -41.98 2.01 10.06
CA PHE A 56 -41.99 0.55 10.07
C PHE A 56 -41.77 0.00 11.47
N ALA A 57 -42.34 -1.17 11.72
CA ALA A 57 -42.11 -1.93 12.95
C ALA A 57 -41.00 -2.95 12.75
N ILE A 58 -40.24 -3.27 13.80
CA ILE A 58 -39.32 -4.41 13.84
C ILE A 58 -39.72 -5.31 15.01
N LEU A 59 -40.23 -6.51 14.70
CA LEU A 59 -40.62 -7.53 15.68
C LEU A 59 -39.45 -8.46 15.98
N TYR A 60 -39.31 -8.86 17.26
CA TYR A 60 -38.33 -9.86 17.66
C TYR A 60 -38.60 -11.25 17.06
N SER A 61 -39.88 -11.62 16.91
CA SER A 61 -40.28 -12.92 16.36
C SER A 61 -41.63 -12.82 15.65
N GLN A 62 -41.79 -13.63 14.60
CA GLN A 62 -43.06 -13.76 13.87
C GLN A 62 -44.18 -14.41 14.70
N GLN A 63 -43.83 -15.20 15.73
CA GLN A 63 -44.79 -15.91 16.58
C GLN A 63 -45.34 -15.03 17.70
N THR A 64 -45.82 -13.84 17.32
CA THR A 64 -46.40 -12.85 18.23
C THR A 64 -47.93 -12.84 18.08
N ARG A 65 -48.69 -12.42 19.10
CA ARG A 65 -50.17 -12.47 19.05
C ARG A 65 -50.75 -11.64 17.89
N LYS A 66 -51.87 -12.09 17.33
CA LYS A 66 -52.52 -11.47 16.15
C LYS A 66 -52.98 -10.02 16.40
N GLU A 67 -53.29 -9.68 17.64
CA GLU A 67 -53.65 -8.33 18.05
C GLU A 67 -52.48 -7.36 17.85
N VAL A 68 -51.24 -7.82 18.04
CA VAL A 68 -50.03 -6.98 17.86
C VAL A 68 -49.85 -6.61 16.39
N TYR A 69 -50.02 -7.56 15.46
CA TYR A 69 -50.02 -7.27 14.03
C TYR A 69 -51.11 -6.28 13.64
N SER A 70 -52.29 -6.39 14.25
CA SER A 70 -53.40 -5.46 14.01
C SER A 70 -53.06 -4.04 14.46
N VAL A 71 -52.38 -3.89 15.61
CA VAL A 71 -51.88 -2.60 16.11
C VAL A 71 -50.77 -2.03 15.22
N ILE A 72 -49.80 -2.85 14.83
CA ILE A 72 -48.70 -2.45 13.93
C ILE A 72 -49.27 -1.96 12.60
N GLN A 73 -50.25 -2.66 12.03
CA GLN A 73 -50.85 -2.27 10.75
C GLN A 73 -51.47 -0.86 10.78
N GLN A 74 -51.99 -0.43 11.93
CA GLN A 74 -52.53 0.92 12.10
C GLN A 74 -51.44 2.00 12.25
N ARG A 75 -50.27 1.64 12.79
CA ARG A 75 -49.20 2.59 13.15
C ARG A 75 -48.04 2.67 12.17
N ALA A 76 -47.79 1.61 11.42
CA ALA A 76 -46.61 1.45 10.58
C ALA A 76 -46.99 1.11 9.13
N ASP A 77 -46.20 1.56 8.16
CA ASP A 77 -46.34 1.31 6.73
C ASP A 77 -45.75 -0.04 6.31
N ALA A 78 -44.86 -0.62 7.11
CA ALA A 78 -44.31 -1.96 6.93
C ALA A 78 -43.97 -2.62 8.29
N CYS A 79 -43.76 -3.93 8.27
CA CYS A 79 -43.31 -4.69 9.42
C CYS A 79 -42.14 -5.61 9.04
N LEU A 80 -41.08 -5.57 9.84
CA LEU A 80 -39.88 -6.38 9.68
C LEU A 80 -39.81 -7.41 10.80
N ILE A 81 -39.41 -8.64 10.46
CA ILE A 81 -39.18 -9.71 11.41
C ILE A 81 -37.68 -9.92 11.59
N HIS A 82 -37.22 -9.90 12.84
CA HIS A 82 -35.89 -10.34 13.21
C HIS A 82 -35.81 -11.88 13.17
N GLY A 83 -34.87 -12.43 12.39
CA GLY A 83 -34.70 -13.88 12.26
C GLY A 83 -34.15 -14.31 10.90
N MET A 84 -33.97 -15.62 10.72
CA MET A 84 -33.40 -16.19 9.49
C MET A 84 -34.44 -16.56 8.44
N ASN A 85 -35.69 -16.81 8.83
CA ASN A 85 -36.76 -17.26 7.93
C ASN A 85 -38.08 -16.58 8.30
N LEU A 86 -38.90 -16.31 7.28
CA LEU A 86 -40.27 -15.82 7.39
C LEU A 86 -41.20 -16.93 6.90
N ASP A 87 -42.20 -17.31 7.69
CA ASP A 87 -43.25 -18.26 7.28
C ASP A 87 -44.45 -17.51 6.69
N PRO A 88 -44.69 -17.59 5.36
CA PRO A 88 -45.81 -16.87 4.73
C PRO A 88 -47.19 -17.32 5.21
N ASN A 89 -47.31 -18.53 5.75
CA ASN A 89 -48.57 -19.13 6.20
C ASN A 89 -48.79 -19.02 7.72
N CYS A 90 -47.98 -18.22 8.41
CA CYS A 90 -48.07 -18.06 9.85
C CYS A 90 -49.47 -17.54 10.26
N SER A 91 -50.16 -18.32 11.11
CA SER A 91 -51.52 -17.99 11.56
C SER A 91 -51.60 -16.68 12.35
N PHE A 92 -50.50 -16.25 12.96
CA PHE A 92 -50.41 -15.00 13.73
C PHE A 92 -50.40 -13.75 12.86
N SER A 93 -49.71 -13.79 11.72
CA SER A 93 -49.68 -12.71 10.72
C SER A 93 -50.83 -12.80 9.71
N SER A 94 -51.76 -13.77 9.88
CA SER A 94 -52.91 -13.95 8.99
C SER A 94 -53.82 -12.70 9.00
N GLY A 95 -53.82 -11.97 7.89
CA GLY A 95 -54.58 -10.71 7.74
C GLY A 95 -53.75 -9.43 7.82
N PHE A 96 -52.44 -9.50 7.99
CA PHE A 96 -51.56 -8.35 7.81
C PHE A 96 -51.46 -7.99 6.31
N SER A 97 -51.86 -6.78 5.91
CA SER A 97 -52.01 -6.38 4.51
C SER A 97 -50.91 -5.45 3.99
N LYS A 98 -50.00 -5.02 4.87
CA LYS A 98 -48.85 -4.17 4.54
C LYS A 98 -47.61 -5.04 4.28
N PRO A 99 -46.54 -4.50 3.68
CA PRO A 99 -45.29 -5.23 3.49
C PRO A 99 -44.78 -5.86 4.80
N LEU A 100 -44.61 -7.18 4.79
CA LEU A 100 -44.09 -7.98 5.89
C LEU A 100 -42.88 -8.77 5.39
N GLU A 101 -41.69 -8.48 5.92
CA GLU A 101 -40.43 -9.03 5.43
C GLU A 101 -39.44 -9.36 6.54
N LEU A 102 -38.37 -10.07 6.21
CA LEU A 102 -37.21 -10.17 7.11
C LEU A 102 -36.48 -8.83 7.20
N ALA A 103 -35.93 -8.51 8.38
CA ALA A 103 -35.11 -7.31 8.57
C ALA A 103 -33.90 -7.28 7.59
N SER A 104 -33.32 -8.45 7.28
CA SER A 104 -32.24 -8.59 6.29
C SER A 104 -32.65 -8.17 4.87
N ASN A 105 -33.95 -8.16 4.57
CA ASN A 105 -34.51 -7.85 3.26
C ASN A 105 -35.11 -6.44 3.17
N PHE A 106 -34.89 -5.59 4.18
CA PHE A 106 -35.45 -4.23 4.25
C PHE A 106 -35.17 -3.39 2.99
N ILE A 107 -34.04 -3.64 2.32
CA ILE A 107 -33.67 -2.94 1.07
C ILE A 107 -34.74 -3.02 -0.02
N ASN A 108 -35.56 -4.08 -0.05
CA ASN A 108 -36.65 -4.20 -1.02
C ASN A 108 -37.75 -3.17 -0.78
N ILE A 109 -38.18 -3.01 0.48
CA ILE A 109 -39.17 -2.00 0.87
C ILE A 109 -38.59 -0.59 0.67
N LEU A 110 -37.31 -0.40 1.01
CA LEU A 110 -36.64 0.89 0.86
C LEU A 110 -36.55 1.33 -0.62
N LYS A 111 -36.40 0.40 -1.57
CA LYS A 111 -36.43 0.70 -3.01
C LYS A 111 -37.78 1.25 -3.46
N ASP A 112 -38.88 0.67 -2.98
CA ASP A 112 -40.22 1.14 -3.31
C ASP A 112 -40.47 2.53 -2.72
N TRP A 113 -40.11 2.76 -1.46
CA TRP A 113 -40.23 4.08 -0.83
C TRP A 113 -39.34 5.16 -1.47
N ASN A 114 -38.14 4.79 -1.91
CA ASN A 114 -37.28 5.70 -2.67
C ASN A 114 -37.89 6.07 -4.03
N LYS A 115 -38.61 5.15 -4.68
CA LYS A 115 -39.32 5.42 -5.94
C LYS A 115 -40.50 6.36 -5.74
N GLU A 116 -41.18 6.28 -4.60
CA GLU A 116 -42.27 7.18 -4.22
C GLU A 116 -41.77 8.62 -3.94
N CYS A 117 -40.51 8.80 -3.55
CA CYS A 117 -39.91 10.10 -3.24
C CYS A 117 -39.17 10.69 -4.46
N PRO A 118 -39.71 11.71 -5.16
CA PRO A 118 -39.03 12.33 -6.30
C PRO A 118 -37.71 13.00 -5.87
N THR A 119 -36.66 12.80 -6.67
CA THR A 119 -35.28 13.25 -6.40
C THR A 119 -35.15 14.78 -6.23
N GLU A 120 -36.09 15.55 -6.76
CA GLU A 120 -36.06 17.02 -6.76
C GLU A 120 -36.35 17.66 -5.38
N GLU A 121 -37.08 16.98 -4.48
CA GLU A 121 -37.42 17.51 -3.14
C GLU A 121 -36.30 17.33 -2.10
N VAL A 122 -35.23 16.59 -2.44
CA VAL A 122 -34.14 16.22 -1.52
C VAL A 122 -32.91 17.09 -1.73
N ASN A 123 -32.86 17.87 -2.80
CA ASN A 123 -31.80 18.82 -3.04
C ASN A 123 -31.97 20.02 -2.10
N SER A 124 -31.52 19.87 -0.85
CA SER A 124 -30.95 21.02 -0.13
C SER A 124 -29.98 21.71 -1.10
N PRO A 125 -29.95 23.05 -1.19
CA PRO A 125 -28.94 23.72 -1.99
C PRO A 125 -27.61 23.18 -1.49
N GLN A 126 -26.95 22.33 -2.29
CA GLN A 126 -25.57 21.97 -2.05
C GLN A 126 -24.89 23.32 -1.93
N LYS A 127 -24.46 23.67 -0.72
CA LYS A 127 -23.54 24.79 -0.53
C LYS A 127 -22.44 24.47 -1.51
N ASP A 128 -22.38 25.28 -2.58
CA ASP A 128 -21.36 25.25 -3.60
C ASP A 128 -20.05 25.04 -2.84
N CYS A 129 -19.51 23.82 -2.81
CA CYS A 129 -18.25 23.51 -2.14
C CYS A 129 -17.09 24.00 -3.03
N ARG A 130 -17.29 25.16 -3.68
CA ARG A 130 -16.28 25.91 -4.40
C ARG A 130 -15.37 26.53 -3.36
N GLY A 131 -14.34 25.77 -2.96
CA GLY A 131 -13.27 26.29 -2.12
C GLY A 131 -12.55 25.29 -1.21
N CYS A 132 -13.01 24.04 -1.08
CA CYS A 132 -12.38 23.06 -0.18
C CYS A 132 -12.19 21.69 -0.84
N VAL A 133 -11.66 21.65 -2.06
CA VAL A 133 -11.13 20.39 -2.59
C VAL A 133 -9.78 20.15 -1.95
N LYS A 134 -9.78 19.45 -0.80
CA LYS A 134 -8.55 18.89 -0.21
C LYS A 134 -7.85 18.03 -1.27
N THR A 135 -6.51 18.01 -1.27
CA THR A 135 -5.79 17.11 -2.16
C THR A 135 -6.24 15.66 -1.93
N PRO A 136 -6.51 14.88 -3.00
CA PRO A 136 -7.01 13.53 -2.84
C PRO A 136 -5.94 12.61 -2.25
N ILE A 137 -6.26 11.87 -1.18
CA ILE A 137 -5.30 10.94 -0.55
C ILE A 137 -5.00 9.74 -1.46
N LYS A 138 -5.99 9.31 -2.26
CA LYS A 138 -5.85 8.20 -3.21
C LYS A 138 -6.26 8.66 -4.60
N ILE A 139 -5.45 8.33 -5.59
CA ILE A 139 -5.70 8.63 -7.00
C ILE A 139 -5.84 7.30 -7.74
N TYR A 140 -6.96 7.12 -8.44
CA TYR A 140 -7.19 5.97 -9.30
C TYR A 140 -7.24 6.46 -10.75
N LEU A 141 -6.32 5.96 -11.58
CA LEU A 141 -6.30 6.24 -13.01
C LEU A 141 -6.42 4.94 -13.79
N THR A 142 -7.09 5.03 -14.93
CA THR A 142 -7.10 3.97 -15.95
C THR A 142 -6.56 4.59 -17.23
N ALA A 143 -5.54 3.96 -17.81
CA ALA A 143 -4.92 4.46 -19.05
C ALA A 143 -4.34 3.32 -19.88
N GLU A 144 -4.25 3.51 -21.19
CA GLU A 144 -3.58 2.56 -22.09
C GLU A 144 -2.09 2.45 -21.77
N ASN A 145 -1.43 3.60 -21.50
CA ASN A 145 -0.04 3.67 -21.06
C ASN A 145 0.06 4.27 -19.65
N PRO A 146 0.07 3.43 -18.59
CA PRO A 146 0.24 3.89 -17.20
C PRO A 146 1.46 4.76 -16.96
N SER A 147 2.57 4.50 -17.66
CA SER A 147 3.82 5.23 -17.46
C SER A 147 3.74 6.68 -17.91
N GLU A 148 3.02 6.97 -18.99
CA GLU A 148 2.81 8.35 -19.43
C GLU A 148 1.96 9.14 -18.42
N GLN A 149 0.97 8.50 -17.80
CA GLN A 149 0.16 9.13 -16.76
C GLN A 149 0.97 9.45 -15.51
N TYR A 150 1.89 8.56 -15.09
CA TYR A 150 2.83 8.84 -14.01
C TYR A 150 3.64 10.11 -14.29
N TRP A 151 4.16 10.21 -15.52
CA TRP A 151 4.94 11.36 -15.95
C TRP A 151 4.12 12.64 -16.03
N MET A 152 2.86 12.58 -16.48
CA MET A 152 1.97 13.74 -16.47
C MET A 152 1.75 14.26 -15.06
N LEU A 153 1.47 13.38 -14.10
CA LEU A 153 1.30 13.73 -12.68
C LEU A 153 2.57 14.34 -12.09
N ILE A 154 3.73 13.74 -12.34
CA ILE A 154 5.01 14.29 -11.90
C ILE A 154 5.27 15.67 -12.51
N LYS A 155 4.97 15.85 -13.80
CA LYS A 155 5.16 17.12 -14.50
C LYS A 155 4.29 18.23 -13.92
N THR A 156 3.23 17.93 -13.15
CA THR A 156 2.48 18.95 -12.39
C THR A 156 3.29 19.57 -11.26
N LEU A 157 4.23 18.82 -10.67
CA LEU A 157 5.10 19.29 -9.57
C LEU A 157 6.18 20.26 -10.05
N LYS A 158 6.27 20.53 -11.36
CA LYS A 158 7.08 21.64 -11.91
C LYS A 158 6.44 23.01 -11.66
N SER A 159 5.19 23.04 -11.20
CA SER A 159 4.52 24.25 -10.76
C SER A 159 4.79 24.50 -9.28
N SER A 160 5.39 25.64 -8.96
CA SER A 160 5.60 26.07 -7.57
C SER A 160 4.28 26.22 -6.82
N GLU A 161 3.21 26.67 -7.49
CA GLU A 161 1.89 26.79 -6.86
C GLU A 161 1.29 25.43 -6.47
N VAL A 162 1.52 24.38 -7.27
CA VAL A 162 1.11 23.01 -6.90
C VAL A 162 1.94 22.51 -5.71
N CYS A 163 3.26 22.67 -5.75
CA CYS A 163 4.14 22.29 -4.65
C CYS A 163 3.79 23.02 -3.35
N LYS A 164 3.45 24.31 -3.44
CA LYS A 164 3.03 25.16 -2.33
C LYS A 164 1.80 24.59 -1.63
N ARG A 165 0.82 24.06 -2.36
CA ARG A 165 -0.38 23.43 -1.78
C ARG A 165 0.00 22.24 -0.89
N PHE A 166 0.79 21.31 -1.42
CA PHE A 166 1.26 20.14 -0.66
C PHE A 166 2.08 20.54 0.57
N LEU A 167 2.98 21.52 0.44
CA LEU A 167 3.79 22.01 1.55
C LEU A 167 2.95 22.70 2.64
N THR A 168 1.94 23.48 2.25
CA THR A 168 1.05 24.18 3.20
C THR A 168 0.19 23.18 3.98
N GLU A 169 -0.32 22.14 3.32
CA GLU A 169 -1.08 21.07 3.98
C GLU A 169 -0.18 20.22 4.90
N ARG A 170 1.07 19.96 4.50
CA ARG A 170 2.01 19.14 5.27
C ARG A 170 2.60 19.88 6.47
N TYR A 171 2.87 21.18 6.34
CA TYR A 171 3.50 22.00 7.37
C TYR A 171 2.68 23.27 7.64
N PRO A 172 1.55 23.16 8.36
CA PRO A 172 0.66 24.29 8.63
C PRO A 172 1.34 25.41 9.45
N ASP A 173 2.38 25.07 10.22
CA ASP A 173 3.06 25.98 11.14
C ASP A 173 4.26 26.70 10.51
N LEU A 174 4.69 26.34 9.29
CA LEU A 174 5.80 27.02 8.62
C LEU A 174 5.36 28.37 8.04
N SER A 175 6.29 29.35 8.04
CA SER A 175 6.00 30.67 7.49
C SER A 175 5.74 30.62 5.98
N SER A 176 4.90 31.53 5.50
CA SER A 176 4.55 31.64 4.08
C SER A 176 5.78 31.89 3.18
N GLU A 177 6.81 32.58 3.71
CA GLU A 177 8.08 32.83 3.03
C GLU A 177 8.89 31.54 2.85
N VAL A 178 9.01 30.71 3.89
CA VAL A 178 9.71 29.42 3.82
C VAL A 178 8.97 28.47 2.89
N ILE A 179 7.64 28.40 2.99
CA ILE A 179 6.80 27.59 2.10
C ILE A 179 6.98 28.02 0.64
N LYS A 180 7.03 29.34 0.36
CA LYS A 180 7.28 29.85 -0.99
C LYS A 180 8.67 29.41 -1.49
N SER A 181 9.72 29.64 -0.70
CA SER A 181 11.09 29.29 -1.10
C SER A 181 11.25 27.78 -1.34
N LYS A 182 10.72 26.94 -0.45
CA LYS A 182 10.65 25.49 -0.66
C LYS A 182 9.93 25.12 -1.94
N SER A 183 8.76 25.71 -2.19
CA SER A 183 7.93 25.38 -3.36
C SER A 183 8.62 25.71 -4.69
N GLU A 184 9.39 26.81 -4.74
CA GLU A 184 10.20 27.19 -5.89
C GLU A 184 11.38 26.22 -6.08
N GLY A 185 12.08 25.86 -4.99
CA GLY A 185 13.17 24.89 -5.02
C GLY A 185 12.73 23.49 -5.47
N VAL A 186 11.62 22.98 -4.92
CA VAL A 186 11.04 21.70 -5.36
C VAL A 186 10.67 21.77 -6.84
N ALA A 187 9.96 22.81 -7.28
CA ALA A 187 9.53 22.93 -8.67
C ALA A 187 10.72 22.93 -9.66
N PHE A 188 11.81 23.60 -9.30
CA PHE A 188 13.05 23.59 -10.07
C PHE A 188 13.69 22.20 -10.13
N LEU A 189 13.79 21.51 -9.00
CA LEU A 189 14.33 20.14 -8.93
C LEU A 189 13.48 19.14 -9.73
N MET A 190 12.16 19.29 -9.69
CA MET A 190 11.24 18.47 -10.49
C MET A 190 11.39 18.74 -11.98
N GLN A 191 11.64 19.99 -12.39
CA GLN A 191 11.95 20.32 -13.77
C GLN A 191 13.26 19.65 -14.21
N ASN A 192 14.34 19.77 -13.42
CA ASN A 192 15.62 19.10 -13.72
C ASN A 192 15.47 17.59 -13.82
N SER A 193 14.73 16.97 -12.88
CA SER A 193 14.45 15.54 -12.94
C SER A 193 13.76 15.17 -14.26
N CYS A 194 12.70 15.89 -14.63
CA CYS A 194 11.97 15.60 -15.87
C CYS A 194 12.89 15.72 -17.10
N ASP A 195 13.72 16.76 -17.16
CA ASP A 195 14.61 16.99 -18.30
C ASP A 195 15.66 15.88 -18.45
N TYR A 196 16.21 15.40 -17.33
CA TYR A 196 17.13 14.27 -17.33
C TYR A 196 16.44 12.97 -17.80
N PHE A 197 15.26 12.64 -17.27
CA PHE A 197 14.55 11.43 -17.67
C PHE A 197 14.05 11.49 -19.12
N ASP A 198 13.54 12.63 -19.58
CA ASP A 198 13.14 12.84 -20.99
C ASP A 198 14.39 12.68 -21.90
N SER A 199 15.55 13.20 -21.48
CA SER A 199 16.82 13.01 -22.21
C SER A 199 17.29 11.56 -22.23
N ALA A 200 17.13 10.81 -21.15
CA ALA A 200 17.59 9.42 -21.04
C ALA A 200 16.99 8.51 -22.12
N GLN A 201 15.74 8.74 -22.53
CA GLN A 201 15.00 7.92 -23.48
C GLN A 201 15.61 7.91 -24.90
N THR A 202 16.36 8.94 -25.27
CA THR A 202 16.87 9.13 -26.64
C THR A 202 18.39 8.93 -26.75
N GLN A 203 19.06 8.71 -25.62
CA GLN A 203 20.52 8.68 -25.54
C GLN A 203 21.07 7.26 -25.58
N ASN A 204 22.37 7.14 -25.90
CA ASN A 204 23.06 5.86 -25.82
C ASN A 204 23.11 5.32 -24.38
N PRO A 205 23.33 4.02 -24.15
CA PRO A 205 23.25 3.40 -22.82
C PRO A 205 24.10 4.07 -21.74
N THR A 206 25.32 4.50 -22.06
CA THR A 206 26.19 5.23 -21.13
C THR A 206 25.53 6.54 -20.67
N GLN A 207 25.09 7.38 -21.62
CA GLN A 207 24.46 8.66 -21.31
C GLN A 207 23.08 8.49 -20.67
N ARG A 208 22.34 7.47 -21.08
CA ARG A 208 21.06 7.07 -20.49
C ARG A 208 21.22 6.80 -18.99
N LEU A 209 22.18 5.96 -18.58
CA LEU A 209 22.42 5.66 -17.17
C LEU A 209 22.81 6.89 -16.35
N LEU A 210 23.62 7.78 -16.94
CA LEU A 210 23.99 9.04 -16.29
C LEU A 210 22.78 9.95 -16.08
N ASN A 211 21.96 10.12 -17.11
CA ASN A 211 20.75 10.90 -17.03
C ASN A 211 19.77 10.32 -16.01
N LEU A 212 19.56 9.00 -15.99
CA LEU A 212 18.70 8.36 -14.99
C LEU A 212 19.22 8.57 -13.56
N TYR A 213 20.54 8.46 -13.35
CA TYR A 213 21.15 8.73 -12.06
C TYR A 213 20.95 10.19 -11.63
N TYR A 214 21.29 11.16 -12.48
CA TYR A 214 21.16 12.59 -12.16
C TYR A 214 19.70 13.05 -12.01
N GLY A 215 18.78 12.52 -12.83
CA GLY A 215 17.36 12.74 -12.64
C GLY A 215 16.87 12.21 -11.30
N THR A 216 17.32 11.02 -10.90
CA THR A 216 16.99 10.44 -9.60
C THR A 216 17.59 11.22 -8.44
N LEU A 217 18.79 11.80 -8.59
CA LEU A 217 19.35 12.71 -7.58
C LEU A 217 18.47 13.96 -7.40
N ALA A 218 18.00 14.57 -8.49
CA ALA A 218 17.10 15.71 -8.41
C ALA A 218 15.78 15.34 -7.70
N LEU A 219 15.26 14.12 -7.90
CA LEU A 219 14.11 13.61 -7.13
C LEU A 219 14.42 13.43 -5.64
N ILE A 220 15.60 12.92 -5.29
CA ILE A 220 16.06 12.80 -3.90
C ILE A 220 16.17 14.18 -3.23
N GLU A 221 16.75 15.15 -3.93
CA GLU A 221 16.86 16.52 -3.44
C GLU A 221 15.47 17.15 -3.24
N ALA A 222 14.54 16.90 -4.15
CA ALA A 222 13.16 17.35 -4.01
C ALA A 222 12.48 16.69 -2.81
N ASP A 223 12.71 15.39 -2.59
CA ASP A 223 12.18 14.62 -1.45
C ASP A 223 12.71 15.18 -0.13
N ILE A 224 14.01 15.48 -0.03
CA ILE A 224 14.60 16.14 1.15
C ILE A 224 13.91 17.48 1.44
N LEU A 225 13.73 18.32 0.42
CA LEU A 225 13.15 19.66 0.61
C LEU A 225 11.64 19.61 0.95
N MET A 226 10.94 18.62 0.40
CA MET A 226 9.51 18.41 0.53
C MET A 226 9.12 17.69 1.84
N ASN A 227 9.95 16.76 2.31
CA ASN A 227 9.63 15.86 3.44
C ASN A 227 10.48 16.09 4.70
N SER A 228 11.24 17.19 4.77
CA SER A 228 11.94 17.60 5.98
C SER A 228 11.72 19.08 6.28
N ASP A 229 11.41 19.42 7.53
CA ASP A 229 11.34 20.80 8.02
C ASP A 229 12.71 21.45 8.26
N LYS A 230 13.78 20.64 8.31
CA LYS A 230 15.15 21.10 8.57
C LYS A 230 15.79 21.89 7.44
N TYR A 231 15.31 21.72 6.21
CA TYR A 231 15.86 22.36 5.01
C TYR A 231 14.86 23.36 4.47
N THR A 232 15.24 24.64 4.37
CA THR A 232 14.28 25.73 4.08
C THR A 232 14.25 26.16 2.62
N ASP A 233 15.31 25.88 1.85
CA ASP A 233 15.47 26.33 0.48
C ASP A 233 16.39 25.40 -0.32
N LEU A 234 16.54 25.70 -1.62
CA LEU A 234 17.41 24.96 -2.54
C LEU A 234 18.89 25.03 -2.10
N LYS A 235 19.35 26.16 -1.58
CA LYS A 235 20.73 26.36 -1.14
C LYS A 235 21.10 25.39 -0.01
N ALA A 236 20.19 25.17 0.93
CA ALA A 236 20.41 24.21 2.02
C ALA A 236 20.64 22.78 1.49
N VAL A 237 19.98 22.41 0.39
CA VAL A 237 20.17 21.11 -0.27
C VAL A 237 21.48 21.07 -1.06
N GLU A 238 21.86 22.16 -1.74
CA GLU A 238 23.15 22.28 -2.43
C GLU A 238 24.35 22.15 -1.46
N GLU A 239 24.25 22.66 -0.24
CA GLU A 239 25.31 22.46 0.77
C GLU A 239 25.50 20.98 1.14
N ILE A 240 24.44 20.17 1.06
CA ILE A 240 24.54 18.72 1.27
C ILE A 240 25.35 18.08 0.13
N THR A 241 25.05 18.45 -1.12
CA THR A 241 25.67 17.84 -2.30
C THR A 241 27.13 18.23 -2.48
N LYS A 242 27.55 19.41 -1.99
CA LYS A 242 28.97 19.79 -1.87
C LYS A 242 29.77 18.82 -1.01
N GLY A 243 29.14 18.16 -0.03
CA GLY A 243 29.72 17.09 0.77
C GLY A 243 29.89 15.76 0.03
N GLY A 244 29.46 15.68 -1.23
CA GLY A 244 29.49 14.49 -2.08
C GLY A 244 28.17 13.69 -2.04
N HIS A 245 28.14 12.59 -2.78
CA HIS A 245 26.93 11.78 -2.93
C HIS A 245 26.63 10.86 -1.74
N GLY A 246 27.57 10.65 -0.81
CA GLY A 246 27.42 9.72 0.31
C GLY A 246 27.52 8.23 -0.04
N LEU A 247 27.96 7.94 -1.27
CA LEU A 247 28.29 6.61 -1.77
C LEU A 247 29.69 6.62 -2.39
N TYR A 248 30.35 5.47 -2.43
CA TYR A 248 31.56 5.23 -3.21
C TYR A 248 31.66 3.77 -3.64
N ILE A 249 32.47 3.52 -4.67
CA ILE A 249 32.80 2.16 -5.12
C ILE A 249 34.15 1.73 -4.54
N TYR A 250 34.23 0.48 -4.14
CA TYR A 250 35.48 -0.22 -3.86
C TYR A 250 35.58 -1.47 -4.73
N ILE A 251 36.75 -1.70 -5.34
CA ILE A 251 37.07 -2.92 -6.08
C ILE A 251 38.41 -3.40 -5.54
N PRO A 252 38.50 -4.64 -5.01
CA PRO A 252 39.76 -5.22 -4.58
C PRO A 252 40.81 -5.20 -5.70
N GLU A 253 42.06 -4.84 -5.38
CA GLU A 253 43.14 -4.79 -6.38
C GLU A 253 43.44 -6.17 -6.98
N ASN A 254 43.33 -7.22 -6.15
CA ASN A 254 43.59 -8.60 -6.54
C ASN A 254 42.46 -9.25 -7.36
N ASP A 255 41.28 -8.62 -7.40
CA ASP A 255 40.11 -9.12 -8.14
C ASP A 255 39.35 -7.95 -8.77
N TYR A 256 39.94 -7.41 -9.85
CA TYR A 256 39.30 -6.39 -10.66
C TYR A 256 38.20 -7.01 -11.54
N SER A 257 37.01 -7.17 -10.96
CA SER A 257 35.83 -7.70 -11.63
C SER A 257 34.52 -7.07 -11.15
N ILE A 258 33.47 -7.18 -11.98
CA ILE A 258 32.12 -6.74 -11.60
C ILE A 258 31.55 -7.56 -10.44
N ASN A 259 31.98 -8.82 -10.29
CA ASN A 259 31.52 -9.73 -9.25
C ASN A 259 32.06 -9.35 -7.86
N SER A 260 33.23 -8.71 -7.82
CA SER A 260 33.91 -8.30 -6.59
C SER A 260 33.82 -6.80 -6.35
N LEU A 261 32.94 -6.11 -7.07
CA LEU A 261 32.67 -4.69 -6.92
C LEU A 261 31.74 -4.47 -5.73
N TYR A 262 32.13 -3.55 -4.85
CA TYR A 262 31.34 -3.12 -3.70
C TYR A 262 30.81 -1.70 -3.88
N THR A 263 29.57 -1.48 -3.46
CA THR A 263 29.02 -0.15 -3.22
C THR A 263 28.98 0.09 -1.72
N CYS A 264 29.69 1.13 -1.28
CA CYS A 264 29.84 1.45 0.13
C CYS A 264 29.15 2.78 0.48
N ILE A 265 28.63 2.86 1.70
CA ILE A 265 27.96 4.06 2.22
C ILE A 265 28.94 4.90 3.05
N LEU A 266 28.79 6.22 2.98
CA LEU A 266 29.47 7.19 3.85
C LEU A 266 28.46 7.97 4.69
N LYS A 267 28.86 8.38 5.89
CA LYS A 267 28.06 9.20 6.82
C LYS A 267 27.70 10.58 6.27
N ASN A 268 28.56 11.13 5.42
CA ASN A 268 28.42 12.47 4.85
C ASN A 268 27.95 12.38 3.39
N GLY A 269 27.17 13.37 2.97
CA GLY A 269 26.70 13.51 1.59
C GLY A 269 25.21 13.23 1.42
N LEU A 270 24.75 13.38 0.17
CA LEU A 270 23.33 13.38 -0.18
C LEU A 270 22.59 12.10 0.24
N PHE A 271 23.15 10.93 -0.06
CA PHE A 271 22.49 9.64 0.22
C PHE A 271 22.24 9.43 1.72
N ALA A 272 23.22 9.69 2.58
CA ALA A 272 23.03 9.56 4.04
C ALA A 272 22.03 10.58 4.59
N LYS A 273 22.01 11.82 4.07
CA LYS A 273 20.99 12.82 4.47
C LYS A 273 19.59 12.41 4.01
N TRP A 274 19.47 11.87 2.81
CA TRP A 274 18.20 11.33 2.33
C TRP A 274 17.71 10.15 3.16
N LEU A 275 18.59 9.21 3.52
CA LEU A 275 18.24 8.09 4.39
C LEU A 275 17.71 8.56 5.76
N ASN A 276 18.23 9.65 6.32
CA ASN A 276 17.67 10.25 7.54
C ASN A 276 16.24 10.77 7.35
N VAL A 277 15.90 11.30 6.15
CA VAL A 277 14.52 11.70 5.81
C VAL A 277 13.61 10.48 5.68
N LEU A 278 14.16 9.32 5.36
CA LEU A 278 13.46 8.02 5.34
C LEU A 278 13.50 7.30 6.71
N ASP A 279 13.80 8.03 7.78
CA ASP A 279 13.88 7.53 9.16
C ASP A 279 14.92 6.41 9.39
N TYR A 280 16.02 6.39 8.62
CA TYR A 280 17.13 5.49 8.89
C TYR A 280 18.02 6.05 10.01
N ASP A 281 18.54 5.16 10.85
CA ASP A 281 19.65 5.51 11.74
C ASP A 281 20.97 5.49 10.95
N THR A 282 21.55 6.68 10.74
CA THR A 282 22.79 6.84 9.99
C THR A 282 24.00 7.12 10.90
N ASN A 283 23.87 7.00 12.22
CA ASN A 283 24.92 7.39 13.18
C ASN A 283 26.18 6.53 13.04
N ASP A 284 25.98 5.24 12.76
CA ASP A 284 27.02 4.22 12.63
C ASP A 284 27.69 4.20 11.25
N PHE A 285 27.27 5.05 10.31
CA PHE A 285 27.84 5.04 8.96
C PHE A 285 29.33 5.44 8.96
N PRO A 286 30.16 4.84 8.09
CA PRO A 286 31.58 5.16 8.02
C PRO A 286 31.85 6.60 7.58
N GLU A 287 32.82 7.26 8.21
CA GLU A 287 33.23 8.63 7.82
C GLU A 287 34.26 8.65 6.69
N LYS A 288 34.97 7.54 6.47
CA LYS A 288 36.09 7.43 5.53
C LYS A 288 35.88 6.26 4.58
N ARG A 289 36.41 6.41 3.37
CA ARG A 289 36.47 5.34 2.39
C ARG A 289 37.49 4.31 2.81
N ILE A 290 37.14 3.04 2.64
CA ILE A 290 38.08 1.93 2.76
C ILE A 290 39.11 1.96 1.64
N ARG A 291 40.28 1.41 1.89
CA ARG A 291 41.39 1.31 0.94
C ARG A 291 41.89 -0.12 0.72
N LYS A 292 41.51 -1.05 1.61
CA LYS A 292 41.98 -2.43 1.61
C LYS A 292 40.85 -3.38 1.98
N ASP A 293 41.02 -4.64 1.61
CA ASP A 293 40.02 -5.69 1.80
C ASP A 293 39.72 -5.97 3.28
N ASP A 294 40.72 -5.85 4.15
CA ASP A 294 40.58 -6.03 5.61
C ASP A 294 39.79 -4.90 6.29
N GLU A 295 39.53 -3.79 5.60
CA GLU A 295 38.72 -2.67 6.06
C GLU A 295 37.23 -2.79 5.65
N LEU A 296 36.86 -3.81 4.85
CA LEU A 296 35.47 -4.06 4.48
C LEU A 296 34.59 -4.19 5.72
N ASN A 297 33.49 -3.45 5.73
CA ASN A 297 32.57 -3.39 6.86
C ASN A 297 31.13 -3.65 6.41
N LYS A 298 30.20 -3.73 7.36
CA LYS A 298 28.79 -4.06 7.13
C LYS A 298 28.03 -3.10 6.19
N TYR A 299 28.60 -1.93 5.87
CA TYR A 299 28.03 -0.93 4.96
C TYR A 299 28.70 -0.92 3.57
N CYS A 300 29.53 -1.92 3.27
CA CYS A 300 30.04 -2.20 1.94
C CYS A 300 29.35 -3.46 1.41
N TYR A 301 28.55 -3.30 0.36
CA TYR A 301 27.73 -4.38 -0.18
C TYR A 301 28.23 -4.78 -1.56
N LEU A 302 28.33 -6.09 -1.81
CA LEU A 302 28.61 -6.59 -3.14
C LEU A 302 27.53 -6.12 -4.10
N PHE A 303 27.93 -5.70 -5.30
CA PHE A 303 26.99 -5.17 -6.27
C PHE A 303 25.92 -6.19 -6.68
N ASN A 304 26.31 -7.47 -6.79
CA ASN A 304 25.39 -8.58 -7.03
C ASN A 304 24.31 -8.70 -5.94
N ASP A 305 24.65 -8.45 -4.67
CA ASP A 305 23.69 -8.53 -3.56
C ASP A 305 22.65 -7.40 -3.63
N ILE A 306 23.08 -6.20 -4.07
CA ILE A 306 22.19 -5.06 -4.29
C ILE A 306 21.27 -5.33 -5.47
N LEU A 307 21.80 -5.84 -6.59
CA LEU A 307 21.01 -6.22 -7.77
C LEU A 307 19.94 -7.26 -7.42
N ALA A 308 20.26 -8.21 -6.53
CA ALA A 308 19.31 -9.23 -6.08
C ALA A 308 18.12 -8.69 -5.26
N ARG A 309 18.15 -7.42 -4.81
CA ARG A 309 17.02 -6.73 -4.14
C ARG A 309 16.06 -6.06 -5.12
N ILE A 310 16.28 -6.20 -6.42
CA ILE A 310 15.34 -5.74 -7.47
C ILE A 310 14.62 -6.97 -8.04
N PRO A 311 13.38 -7.27 -7.59
CA PRO A 311 12.66 -8.48 -8.01
C PRO A 311 12.53 -8.61 -9.53
N GLU A 312 12.38 -7.49 -10.23
CA GLU A 312 12.27 -7.45 -11.69
C GLU A 312 13.51 -7.99 -12.42
N LEU A 313 14.68 -7.97 -11.78
CA LEU A 313 15.94 -8.48 -12.35
C LEU A 313 16.19 -9.96 -12.03
N ALA A 314 15.38 -10.58 -11.18
CA ALA A 314 15.66 -11.90 -10.60
C ALA A 314 15.90 -12.98 -11.66
N VAL A 315 15.12 -12.98 -12.74
CA VAL A 315 15.27 -13.95 -13.83
C VAL A 315 16.64 -13.83 -14.49
N LEU A 316 17.03 -12.62 -14.93
CA LEU A 316 18.33 -12.41 -15.55
C LEU A 316 19.47 -12.69 -14.57
N MET A 317 19.34 -12.24 -13.31
CA MET A 317 20.38 -12.44 -12.31
C MET A 317 20.63 -13.94 -12.05
N ARG A 318 19.59 -14.78 -12.02
CA ARG A 318 19.74 -16.24 -11.92
C ARG A 318 20.43 -16.86 -13.13
N MET A 319 20.23 -16.30 -14.33
CA MET A 319 20.91 -16.79 -15.54
C MET A 319 22.40 -16.45 -15.53
N ILE A 320 22.77 -15.27 -15.02
CA ILE A 320 24.14 -14.76 -15.16
C ILE A 320 25.03 -15.01 -13.94
N ASN A 321 24.46 -15.22 -12.76
CA ASN A 321 25.18 -15.45 -11.52
C ASN A 321 24.90 -16.86 -10.97
N PRO A 322 25.85 -17.80 -11.12
CA PRO A 322 25.72 -19.15 -10.55
C PRO A 322 25.58 -19.18 -9.03
N GLU A 323 26.10 -18.15 -8.35
CA GLU A 323 26.04 -17.98 -6.89
C GLU A 323 24.91 -17.04 -6.46
N TYR A 324 23.87 -16.91 -7.30
CA TYR A 324 22.73 -16.05 -7.00
C TYR A 324 22.10 -16.40 -5.65
N SER A 325 21.96 -15.39 -4.79
CA SER A 325 21.19 -15.44 -3.56
C SER A 325 20.04 -14.44 -3.65
N THR A 326 18.82 -14.88 -3.37
CA THR A 326 17.65 -13.99 -3.50
C THR A 326 17.68 -12.85 -2.49
N GLY A 327 17.29 -11.65 -2.91
CA GLY A 327 17.10 -10.49 -2.03
C GLY A 327 15.64 -10.21 -1.70
N PHE A 328 14.70 -11.09 -2.04
CA PHE A 328 13.27 -10.89 -1.80
C PHE A 328 12.52 -12.23 -1.73
N LEU A 329 11.27 -12.17 -1.24
CA LEU A 329 10.32 -13.28 -1.17
C LEU A 329 8.94 -12.82 -1.66
N GLU A 330 8.15 -13.73 -2.22
CA GLU A 330 6.76 -13.46 -2.60
C GLU A 330 5.81 -13.83 -1.45
N PRO A 331 5.09 -12.86 -0.85
CA PRO A 331 4.18 -13.14 0.26
C PRO A 331 2.76 -13.47 -0.23
N HIS A 332 2.18 -14.53 0.34
CA HIS A 332 0.83 -15.01 0.05
C HIS A 332 0.06 -15.29 1.35
N TYR A 333 -1.20 -14.85 1.41
CA TYR A 333 -2.09 -15.30 2.47
C TYR A 333 -2.31 -16.82 2.34
N SER A 334 -2.04 -17.59 3.41
CA SER A 334 -2.28 -19.03 3.39
C SER A 334 -3.64 -19.36 3.96
N ASP A 335 -4.62 -19.65 3.10
CA ASP A 335 -5.94 -20.09 3.54
C ASP A 335 -5.86 -21.33 4.43
N ARG A 336 -4.90 -22.23 4.14
CA ARG A 336 -4.65 -23.46 4.89
C ARG A 336 -4.15 -23.20 6.32
N LEU A 337 -3.20 -22.29 6.50
CA LEU A 337 -2.67 -21.96 7.82
C LEU A 337 -3.63 -21.09 8.64
N ASN A 338 -4.52 -20.35 7.96
CA ASN A 338 -5.51 -19.49 8.60
C ASN A 338 -6.92 -20.10 8.64
N GLN A 339 -7.07 -21.41 8.44
CA GLN A 339 -8.38 -22.06 8.49
C GLN A 339 -9.04 -21.83 9.85
N LYS A 340 -10.16 -21.12 9.86
CA LYS A 340 -11.05 -21.07 11.02
C LYS A 340 -11.84 -22.38 11.05
N SER A 341 -11.81 -23.08 12.19
CA SER A 341 -12.63 -24.28 12.38
C SER A 341 -14.10 -23.95 12.10
N SER A 342 -14.76 -24.78 11.30
CA SER A 342 -16.07 -24.50 10.72
C SER A 342 -17.19 -24.40 11.77
N ILE A 343 -18.28 -23.76 11.37
CA ILE A 343 -19.49 -23.27 12.08
C ILE A 343 -20.26 -24.32 12.91
N THR A 344 -19.78 -25.56 13.07
CA THR A 344 -20.48 -26.63 13.79
C THR A 344 -20.02 -26.85 15.23
N SER A 345 -18.95 -26.20 15.72
CA SER A 345 -18.56 -26.33 17.13
C SER A 345 -19.40 -25.42 18.03
N ARG A 346 -20.49 -25.97 18.59
CA ARG A 346 -21.32 -25.33 19.63
C ARG A 346 -20.63 -25.16 21.00
N ASN A 347 -19.31 -25.30 21.08
CA ASN A 347 -18.56 -25.03 22.30
C ASN A 347 -17.83 -23.69 22.14
N PRO A 348 -17.88 -22.79 23.13
CA PRO A 348 -16.96 -21.68 23.22
C PRO A 348 -15.58 -22.27 23.52
N GLY A 349 -14.87 -22.67 22.46
CA GLY A 349 -13.51 -23.15 22.54
C GLY A 349 -12.55 -22.05 22.97
N TYR A 350 -11.26 -22.39 23.01
CA TYR A 350 -10.20 -21.42 23.23
C TYR A 350 -10.28 -20.28 22.21
N THR A 351 -10.56 -19.08 22.68
CA THR A 351 -10.46 -17.86 21.87
C THR A 351 -9.03 -17.37 22.00
N THR A 352 -8.29 -17.39 20.89
CA THR A 352 -6.91 -16.88 20.87
C THR A 352 -6.91 -15.40 21.27
N GLN A 353 -6.02 -15.03 22.19
CA GLN A 353 -5.71 -13.63 22.48
C GLN A 353 -4.64 -13.07 21.53
N ASN A 354 -4.00 -13.93 20.74
CA ASN A 354 -3.02 -13.51 19.75
C ASN A 354 -3.69 -13.47 18.37
N GLU A 355 -4.04 -12.25 17.95
CA GLU A 355 -4.69 -11.95 16.68
C GLU A 355 -3.63 -11.66 15.61
N GLY A 356 -3.84 -12.21 14.43
CA GLY A 356 -2.93 -12.07 13.30
C GLY A 356 -3.21 -13.10 12.21
N SER A 357 -2.36 -13.11 11.20
CA SER A 357 -2.47 -14.03 10.06
C SER A 357 -1.14 -14.70 9.77
N TYR A 358 -1.20 -15.98 9.42
CA TYR A 358 -0.08 -16.71 8.83
C TYR A 358 0.07 -16.38 7.35
N ILE A 359 1.26 -15.95 6.95
CA ILE A 359 1.61 -15.63 5.57
C ILE A 359 2.64 -16.64 5.09
N SER A 360 2.42 -17.22 3.92
CA SER A 360 3.38 -18.07 3.23
C SER A 360 4.29 -17.20 2.39
N LEU A 361 5.60 -17.32 2.59
CA LEU A 361 6.64 -16.63 1.83
C LEU A 361 7.27 -17.62 0.87
N VAL A 362 7.24 -17.30 -0.42
CA VAL A 362 7.74 -18.16 -1.49
C VAL A 362 9.04 -17.58 -2.05
N ASP A 363 10.08 -18.40 -2.07
CA ASP A 363 11.32 -18.14 -2.78
C ASP A 363 11.38 -19.00 -4.04
N LYS A 364 11.20 -18.34 -5.18
CA LYS A 364 11.27 -19.00 -6.48
C LYS A 364 12.68 -19.37 -6.93
N SER A 365 13.73 -18.86 -6.27
CA SER A 365 15.11 -19.21 -6.58
C SER A 365 15.58 -20.49 -5.88
N GLY A 366 14.98 -20.81 -4.73
CA GLY A 366 15.44 -21.88 -3.84
C GLY A 366 16.75 -21.57 -3.11
N CYS A 367 17.28 -20.34 -3.20
CA CYS A 367 18.57 -19.95 -2.62
C CYS A 367 18.44 -19.32 -1.22
N SER A 368 17.24 -18.96 -0.78
CA SER A 368 17.00 -18.41 0.55
C SER A 368 17.25 -19.42 1.68
N ASN A 369 17.38 -18.91 2.90
CA ASN A 369 17.38 -19.72 4.13
C ASN A 369 16.58 -19.03 5.24
N LEU A 370 16.32 -19.76 6.33
CA LEU A 370 15.51 -19.27 7.44
C LEU A 370 16.09 -18.01 8.12
N ASP A 371 17.42 -17.87 8.17
CA ASP A 371 18.05 -16.71 8.80
C ASP A 371 17.81 -15.43 8.00
N MET A 372 17.76 -15.52 6.66
CA MET A 372 17.35 -14.41 5.80
C MET A 372 15.88 -14.01 6.04
N VAL A 373 15.00 -14.95 6.33
CA VAL A 373 13.58 -14.65 6.64
C VAL A 373 13.44 -13.96 7.99
N LYS A 374 14.31 -14.29 8.95
CA LYS A 374 14.32 -13.63 10.27
C LYS A 374 14.76 -12.17 10.22
N THR A 375 15.42 -11.72 9.13
CA THR A 375 15.81 -10.31 8.98
C THR A 375 14.69 -9.44 8.40
N LEU A 376 13.54 -10.01 8.04
CA LEU A 376 12.42 -9.24 7.51
C LEU A 376 11.91 -8.24 8.56
N ILE A 377 11.52 -7.06 8.08
CA ILE A 377 11.04 -5.97 8.92
C ILE A 377 9.51 -6.00 8.93
N GLY A 378 8.93 -5.79 10.11
CA GLY A 378 7.47 -5.73 10.30
C GLY A 378 7.05 -6.38 11.61
N ASN A 379 5.74 -6.47 11.83
CA ASN A 379 5.16 -7.06 13.05
C ASN A 379 5.12 -8.60 12.98
N ILE A 380 6.30 -9.21 12.82
CA ILE A 380 6.48 -10.66 12.63
C ILE A 380 6.89 -11.27 13.98
N GLU A 381 6.06 -12.17 14.53
CA GLU A 381 6.36 -12.82 15.82
C GLU A 381 6.90 -14.25 15.67
N GLN A 382 6.56 -14.93 14.57
CA GLN A 382 6.91 -16.33 14.35
C GLN A 382 7.40 -16.52 12.93
N VAL A 383 8.41 -17.36 12.77
CA VAL A 383 9.01 -17.71 11.48
C VAL A 383 9.37 -19.19 11.50
N SER A 384 8.91 -19.94 10.50
CA SER A 384 9.24 -21.36 10.34
C SER A 384 9.42 -21.73 8.88
N GLU A 385 10.29 -22.70 8.59
CA GLU A 385 10.39 -23.30 7.26
C GLU A 385 9.21 -24.26 7.04
N ASN A 386 8.50 -24.11 5.92
CA ASN A 386 7.38 -24.98 5.58
C ASN A 386 7.81 -26.04 4.56
N ARG A 387 8.18 -27.22 5.05
CA ARG A 387 8.60 -28.36 4.21
C ARG A 387 7.43 -29.19 3.65
N SER A 388 6.20 -28.87 4.05
CA SER A 388 5.01 -29.72 3.90
C SER A 388 3.94 -29.18 2.95
N GLU A 389 3.96 -27.88 2.66
CA GLU A 389 3.20 -27.28 1.56
C GLU A 389 3.93 -27.54 0.23
N ARG A 390 3.82 -28.77 -0.28
CA ARG A 390 4.10 -29.06 -1.69
C ARG A 390 2.80 -28.99 -2.48
N ASP A 391 2.52 -27.87 -3.14
CA ASP A 391 1.46 -27.83 -4.14
C ASP A 391 1.93 -28.52 -5.42
N GLN A 392 1.01 -29.06 -6.20
CA GLN A 392 1.27 -29.77 -7.47
C GLN A 392 1.85 -28.86 -8.59
N PHE A 393 2.20 -27.61 -8.27
CA PHE A 393 2.78 -26.60 -9.16
C PHE A 393 4.13 -26.06 -8.65
N ASP A 394 4.80 -26.77 -7.72
CA ASP A 394 6.01 -26.31 -7.03
C ASP A 394 7.34 -26.51 -7.77
N GLU A 395 7.33 -26.91 -9.03
CA GLU A 395 8.55 -26.95 -9.83
C GLU A 395 8.85 -25.55 -10.37
N ASN A 396 10.03 -25.02 -10.06
CA ASN A 396 10.65 -23.94 -10.81
C ASN A 396 10.68 -24.32 -12.30
N ASP A 397 10.82 -23.34 -13.18
CA ASP A 397 11.17 -23.56 -14.60
C ASP A 397 12.44 -24.44 -14.78
N ASP A 398 13.22 -24.62 -13.71
CA ASP A 398 14.49 -25.35 -13.64
C ASP A 398 14.36 -26.76 -12.98
N GLY A 399 13.15 -27.21 -12.63
CA GLY A 399 12.89 -28.52 -12.00
C GLY A 399 13.27 -28.62 -10.50
N ARG A 400 13.58 -27.50 -9.84
CA ARG A 400 13.81 -27.42 -8.39
C ARG A 400 12.52 -27.03 -7.66
N THR A 401 12.38 -27.43 -6.41
CA THR A 401 11.20 -27.09 -5.60
C THR A 401 11.33 -25.69 -5.02
N TYR A 402 10.28 -24.86 -5.10
CA TYR A 402 10.23 -23.57 -4.39
C TYR A 402 10.50 -23.74 -2.89
N LYS A 403 11.29 -22.84 -2.30
CA LYS A 403 11.42 -22.77 -0.83
C LYS A 403 10.26 -21.98 -0.27
N ARG A 404 9.63 -22.51 0.78
CA ARG A 404 8.50 -21.88 1.45
C ARG A 404 8.77 -21.68 2.93
N TYR A 405 8.32 -20.54 3.44
CA TYR A 405 8.38 -20.21 4.86
C TYR A 405 6.99 -19.75 5.31
N SER A 406 6.69 -19.95 6.57
CA SER A 406 5.49 -19.43 7.20
C SER A 406 5.90 -18.39 8.23
N ILE A 407 5.31 -17.20 8.13
CA ILE A 407 5.45 -16.14 9.12
C ILE A 407 4.10 -15.86 9.77
N PHE A 408 4.10 -15.53 11.05
CA PHE A 408 2.91 -14.99 11.73
C PHE A 408 3.03 -13.47 11.83
N VAL A 409 2.14 -12.76 11.14
CA VAL A 409 2.05 -11.30 11.17
C VAL A 409 0.96 -10.90 12.14
N LYS A 410 1.34 -10.24 13.22
CA LYS A 410 0.40 -9.79 14.24
C LYS A 410 -0.34 -8.55 13.80
N HIS A 411 -1.66 -8.57 13.94
CA HIS A 411 -2.52 -7.45 13.60
C HIS A 411 -3.89 -7.57 14.27
N SER A 412 -4.55 -6.44 14.52
CA SER A 412 -5.92 -6.40 15.04
C SER A 412 -6.95 -6.91 14.00
N PRO A 413 -8.18 -7.24 14.40
CA PRO A 413 -9.22 -7.78 13.50
C PRO A 413 -9.69 -6.76 12.46
N ASP A 414 -9.58 -5.47 12.80
CA ASP A 414 -9.94 -4.35 11.93
C ASP A 414 -8.82 -3.95 10.96
N SER A 415 -7.70 -4.67 10.99
CA SER A 415 -6.53 -4.43 10.14
C SER A 415 -6.12 -5.69 9.38
N HIS A 416 -5.43 -5.51 8.26
CA HIS A 416 -4.98 -6.61 7.43
C HIS A 416 -3.46 -6.74 7.47
N TRP A 417 -2.96 -7.98 7.36
CA TRP A 417 -1.52 -8.31 7.40
C TRP A 417 -0.66 -7.44 6.48
N TYR A 418 -1.14 -7.12 5.28
CA TYR A 418 -0.41 -6.35 4.27
C TYR A 418 -0.19 -4.89 4.67
N GLN A 419 -0.85 -4.40 5.73
CA GLN A 419 -0.63 -3.07 6.30
C GLN A 419 0.52 -3.06 7.32
N HIS A 420 0.97 -4.23 7.77
CA HIS A 420 2.00 -4.40 8.81
C HIS A 420 3.34 -4.92 8.23
N LEU A 421 3.42 -5.04 6.91
CA LEU A 421 4.62 -5.40 6.15
C LEU A 421 4.88 -4.33 5.08
N ASN A 422 6.15 -4.02 4.80
CA ASN A 422 6.50 -3.14 3.69
C ASN A 422 6.53 -3.96 2.38
N LEU A 423 5.41 -3.93 1.66
CA LEU A 423 5.23 -4.70 0.45
C LEU A 423 5.56 -3.86 -0.78
N TYR A 424 6.52 -4.35 -1.55
CA TYR A 424 6.85 -3.78 -2.84
C TYR A 424 5.95 -4.34 -3.94
N LYS A 425 5.40 -3.45 -4.77
CA LYS A 425 4.57 -3.77 -5.92
C LYS A 425 4.86 -2.81 -7.06
N SER A 426 4.90 -3.33 -8.29
CA SER A 426 5.08 -2.54 -9.49
C SER A 426 4.30 -3.15 -10.67
N SER A 427 4.30 -2.49 -11.83
CA SER A 427 3.75 -3.08 -13.07
C SER A 427 4.51 -4.32 -13.54
N TYR A 428 5.72 -4.57 -13.02
CA TYR A 428 6.57 -5.71 -13.37
C TYR A 428 6.65 -6.76 -12.25
N CYS A 429 6.19 -6.44 -11.04
CA CYS A 429 6.29 -7.28 -9.86
C CYS A 429 4.96 -7.25 -9.10
N LEU A 430 4.27 -8.40 -9.05
CA LEU A 430 2.94 -8.51 -8.42
C LEU A 430 2.96 -8.06 -6.96
N GLN A 431 3.83 -8.67 -6.16
CA GLN A 431 4.05 -8.35 -4.76
C GLN A 431 5.33 -9.03 -4.28
N SER A 432 6.14 -8.33 -3.50
CA SER A 432 7.35 -8.88 -2.90
C SER A 432 7.64 -8.21 -1.56
N ILE A 433 8.32 -8.95 -0.69
CA ILE A 433 8.96 -8.39 0.50
C ILE A 433 10.48 -8.47 0.32
N ILE A 434 11.15 -7.34 0.48
CA ILE A 434 12.60 -7.24 0.26
C ILE A 434 13.32 -7.69 1.53
N ILE A 435 14.35 -8.52 1.37
CA ILE A 435 15.24 -8.95 2.44
C ILE A 435 16.30 -7.86 2.62
N PRO A 436 16.28 -7.12 3.73
CA PRO A 436 17.17 -5.97 3.88
C PRO A 436 18.63 -6.39 3.94
N LEU A 437 19.51 -5.54 3.39
CA LEU A 437 20.94 -5.64 3.66
C LEU A 437 21.26 -5.05 5.05
N SER A 438 22.30 -5.57 5.70
CA SER A 438 22.67 -5.18 7.07
C SER A 438 22.82 -3.66 7.22
N GLY A 439 22.01 -3.04 8.07
CA GLY A 439 22.05 -1.59 8.31
C GLY A 439 21.20 -0.76 7.33
N LEU A 440 20.44 -1.40 6.45
CA LEU A 440 19.40 -0.79 5.62
C LEU A 440 18.01 -1.38 5.94
N LYS A 441 16.95 -0.76 5.43
CA LYS A 441 15.57 -1.30 5.49
C LYS A 441 15.21 -1.98 4.17
N ASP A 442 13.94 -2.36 4.03
CA ASP A 442 13.36 -3.07 2.88
C ASP A 442 12.82 -2.12 1.78
N ASP A 443 13.40 -0.92 1.66
CA ASP A 443 13.00 0.07 0.66
C ASP A 443 13.63 -0.19 -0.72
N TRP A 444 12.81 -0.62 -1.69
CA TRP A 444 13.25 -0.86 -3.08
C TRP A 444 14.05 0.31 -3.68
N ILE A 445 13.58 1.53 -3.44
CA ILE A 445 14.17 2.74 -4.04
C ILE A 445 15.60 3.01 -3.54
N VAL A 446 15.92 2.59 -2.31
CA VAL A 446 17.26 2.75 -1.74
C VAL A 446 18.25 1.88 -2.52
N TYR A 447 17.89 0.62 -2.79
CA TYR A 447 18.70 -0.29 -3.60
C TYR A 447 18.81 0.20 -5.06
N ALA A 448 17.71 0.69 -5.65
CA ALA A 448 17.73 1.23 -7.01
C ALA A 448 18.68 2.45 -7.13
N VAL A 449 18.69 3.35 -6.15
CA VAL A 449 19.61 4.50 -6.12
C VAL A 449 21.06 4.04 -6.00
N MET A 450 21.35 3.05 -5.17
CA MET A 450 22.69 2.46 -5.06
C MET A 450 23.15 1.85 -6.39
N ILE A 451 22.27 1.16 -7.11
CA ILE A 451 22.59 0.57 -8.42
C ILE A 451 22.84 1.66 -9.48
N LEU A 452 21.98 2.69 -9.53
CA LEU A 452 22.17 3.84 -10.42
C LEU A 452 23.49 4.55 -10.14
N TYR A 453 23.82 4.76 -8.86
CA TYR A 453 25.11 5.30 -8.46
C TYR A 453 26.26 4.44 -9.00
N THR A 454 26.20 3.12 -8.76
CA THR A 454 27.24 2.19 -9.19
C THR A 454 27.47 2.22 -10.69
N PHE A 455 26.40 2.08 -11.48
CA PHE A 455 26.50 2.17 -12.93
C PHE A 455 27.00 3.55 -13.39
N SER A 456 26.54 4.64 -12.77
CA SER A 456 27.03 6.00 -13.11
C SER A 456 28.55 6.13 -12.92
N ILE A 457 29.12 5.46 -11.92
CA ILE A 457 30.56 5.48 -11.68
C ILE A 457 31.28 4.56 -12.66
N ILE A 458 30.75 3.35 -12.93
CA ILE A 458 31.34 2.41 -13.89
C ILE A 458 31.51 3.07 -15.25
N VAL A 459 30.43 3.67 -15.78
CA VAL A 459 30.42 4.24 -17.15
C VAL A 459 31.27 5.52 -17.29
N ARG A 460 31.64 6.18 -16.19
CA ARG A 460 32.47 7.41 -16.20
C ARG A 460 33.92 7.16 -15.84
N TYR A 461 34.16 6.33 -14.84
CA TYR A 461 35.46 6.24 -14.16
C TYR A 461 36.12 4.88 -14.31
N TYR A 462 35.40 3.85 -14.78
CA TYR A 462 35.94 2.51 -15.01
C TYR A 462 35.74 2.06 -16.47
N PRO A 463 36.34 2.75 -17.45
CA PRO A 463 36.12 2.47 -18.88
C PRO A 463 36.54 1.05 -19.28
N ASN A 464 37.55 0.46 -18.64
CA ASN A 464 37.94 -0.93 -18.91
C ASN A 464 36.87 -1.92 -18.43
N LEU A 465 36.33 -1.72 -17.22
CA LEU A 465 35.22 -2.52 -16.69
C LEU A 465 33.99 -2.38 -17.58
N TRP A 466 33.64 -1.15 -17.96
CA TRP A 466 32.52 -0.88 -18.85
C TRP A 466 32.66 -1.55 -20.21
N ARG A 467 33.83 -1.43 -20.87
CA ARG A 467 34.08 -2.11 -22.14
C ARG A 467 33.92 -3.63 -22.05
N ARG A 468 34.45 -4.24 -20.97
CA ARG A 468 34.33 -5.69 -20.72
C ARG A 468 32.89 -6.12 -20.39
N MET A 469 32.10 -5.21 -19.84
CA MET A 469 30.65 -5.39 -19.68
C MET A 469 29.88 -5.21 -20.98
N GLN A 470 30.35 -4.45 -21.97
CA GLN A 470 29.62 -4.28 -23.23
C GLN A 470 29.86 -5.47 -24.18
N ASP A 471 31.13 -5.82 -24.39
CA ASP A 471 31.54 -6.77 -25.44
C ASP A 471 32.64 -7.75 -24.96
N GLY A 472 32.81 -7.92 -23.64
CA GLY A 472 33.84 -8.77 -23.05
C GLY A 472 33.30 -9.93 -22.24
N GLU A 473 34.13 -10.45 -21.33
CA GLU A 473 33.79 -11.60 -20.47
C GLU A 473 32.67 -11.35 -19.45
N TRP A 474 32.22 -10.10 -19.32
CA TRP A 474 31.12 -9.71 -18.44
C TRP A 474 29.94 -9.14 -19.21
N ASP A 475 29.85 -9.38 -20.52
CA ASP A 475 28.75 -9.01 -21.40
C ASP A 475 27.36 -9.39 -20.87
N LYS A 476 27.28 -10.51 -20.14
CA LYS A 476 26.08 -10.97 -19.43
C LYS A 476 25.46 -9.91 -18.49
N TYR A 477 26.28 -9.02 -17.92
CA TYR A 477 25.80 -7.92 -17.06
C TYR A 477 25.22 -6.75 -17.85
N TYR A 478 25.53 -6.63 -19.15
CA TYR A 478 24.98 -5.56 -19.99
C TYR A 478 23.46 -5.63 -20.07
N THR A 479 22.92 -6.83 -20.29
CA THR A 479 21.46 -7.02 -20.38
C THR A 479 20.77 -6.71 -19.07
N VAL A 480 21.38 -7.06 -17.93
CA VAL A 480 20.90 -6.67 -16.59
C VAL A 480 20.88 -5.15 -16.45
N CYS A 481 21.94 -4.48 -16.88
CA CYS A 481 22.03 -3.02 -16.86
C CYS A 481 20.93 -2.36 -17.73
N LEU A 482 20.68 -2.89 -18.93
CA LEU A 482 19.65 -2.38 -19.84
C LEU A 482 18.23 -2.60 -19.28
N GLN A 483 17.96 -3.79 -18.74
CA GLN A 483 16.68 -4.07 -18.10
C GLN A 483 16.47 -3.16 -16.88
N PHE A 484 17.50 -2.99 -16.04
CA PHE A 484 17.44 -2.10 -14.89
C PHE A 484 17.13 -0.65 -15.28
N ALA A 485 17.75 -0.12 -16.34
CA ALA A 485 17.44 1.22 -16.84
C ALA A 485 15.96 1.36 -17.25
N MET A 486 15.39 0.35 -17.92
CA MET A 486 13.96 0.34 -18.29
C MET A 486 13.03 0.26 -17.07
N ILE A 487 13.43 -0.48 -16.04
CA ILE A 487 12.68 -0.60 -14.78
C ILE A 487 12.66 0.76 -14.08
N VAL A 488 13.83 1.40 -13.92
CA VAL A 488 13.98 2.71 -13.28
C VAL A 488 13.12 3.78 -13.94
N GLU A 489 13.13 3.86 -15.27
CA GLU A 489 12.35 4.84 -16.04
C GLU A 489 10.85 4.79 -15.78
N LYS A 490 10.31 3.63 -15.38
CA LYS A 490 8.89 3.45 -15.14
C LYS A 490 8.51 3.48 -13.67
N ILE A 491 9.37 2.99 -12.78
CA ILE A 491 9.05 2.77 -11.37
C ILE A 491 9.47 3.95 -10.49
N VAL A 492 10.69 4.48 -10.69
CA VAL A 492 11.22 5.60 -9.88
C VAL A 492 10.28 6.81 -9.90
N PRO A 493 9.73 7.24 -11.06
CA PRO A 493 8.73 8.29 -11.14
C PRO A 493 7.53 8.06 -10.19
N HIS A 494 6.93 6.87 -10.26
CA HIS A 494 5.77 6.53 -9.42
C HIS A 494 6.10 6.60 -7.94
N ILE A 495 7.21 5.98 -7.51
CA ILE A 495 7.62 5.99 -6.10
C ILE A 495 7.83 7.42 -5.58
N PHE A 496 8.54 8.26 -6.33
CA PHE A 496 8.80 9.63 -5.90
C PHE A 496 7.54 10.50 -5.92
N TYR A 497 6.62 10.27 -6.86
CA TYR A 497 5.33 10.96 -6.83
C TYR A 497 4.58 10.70 -5.52
N GLU A 498 4.48 9.43 -5.11
CA GLU A 498 3.81 9.08 -3.84
C GLU A 498 4.55 9.67 -2.63
N LYS A 499 5.89 9.63 -2.62
CA LYS A 499 6.69 10.21 -1.53
C LYS A 499 6.52 11.72 -1.42
N LEU A 500 6.62 12.44 -2.54
CA LEU A 500 6.56 13.91 -2.56
C LEU A 500 5.17 14.42 -2.18
N THR A 501 4.12 13.79 -2.71
CA THR A 501 2.74 14.27 -2.54
C THR A 501 2.04 13.65 -1.34
N GLY A 502 2.49 12.49 -0.85
CA GLY A 502 1.77 11.69 0.15
C GLY A 502 0.53 11.00 -0.40
N GLN A 503 0.28 11.09 -1.71
CA GLN A 503 -0.89 10.51 -2.37
C GLN A 503 -0.57 9.08 -2.82
N LYS A 504 -1.50 8.15 -2.59
CA LYS A 504 -1.39 6.77 -3.07
C LYS A 504 -1.94 6.66 -4.48
N LEU A 505 -1.11 6.19 -5.40
CA LEU A 505 -1.42 6.17 -6.82
C LEU A 505 -1.68 4.75 -7.29
N HIS A 506 -2.88 4.53 -7.81
CA HIS A 506 -3.32 3.27 -8.39
C HIS A 506 -3.58 3.48 -9.87
N VAL A 507 -2.73 2.92 -10.73
CA VAL A 507 -2.94 3.00 -12.17
C VAL A 507 -3.12 1.60 -12.73
N SER A 508 -4.26 1.37 -13.37
CA SER A 508 -4.56 0.15 -14.10
C SER A 508 -4.43 0.40 -15.60
N SER A 509 -3.83 -0.56 -16.30
CA SER A 509 -3.90 -0.59 -17.76
C SER A 509 -5.33 -0.91 -18.19
N SER A 510 -5.92 -0.13 -19.09
CA SER A 510 -7.13 -0.55 -19.79
C SER A 510 -6.79 -1.69 -20.75
N ILE A 511 -6.95 -2.93 -20.29
CA ILE A 511 -6.89 -4.09 -21.16
C ILE A 511 -8.31 -4.28 -21.70
N TRP A 512 -8.52 -3.86 -22.94
CA TRP A 512 -9.67 -4.30 -23.74
C TRP A 512 -9.26 -5.48 -24.60
#